data_AF-A0A816D9D2-F1
#
_entry.id   AF-A0A816D9D2-F1
#
_cell.length_a   1.000
_cell.length_b   1.000
_cell.length_c   1.000
_cell.angle_alpha   90.00
_cell.angle_beta   90.00
_cell.angle_gamma   90.00
#
_symmetry.space_group_name_H-M   'P 1'
#
loop_
_entity.id
_entity.type
_entity.pdbx_description
1 polymer ?
#
loop_
_entity_poly.entity_id
_entity_poly.type
_entity_poly.pdbx_seq_one_letter_code
_entity_poly.pdbx_strand_id
1 'polypeptide(L)' 'LVTDFYEYGWGQSFHFANRFHDETLAESIQRHESYLALKMNLKAGDKVLDLDCDVGGSLRRIAHLTGTHVTDITISDY' A
#
# COMPACT_ATOMS: atom_id res chain seq x y z
N LEU A 1 11.38 16.32 -5.88
CA LEU A 1 12.84 16.15 -5.77
C LEU A 1 13.25 15.01 -4.84
N VAL A 2 12.84 15.00 -3.57
CA VAL A 2 13.16 13.88 -2.65
C VAL A 2 12.43 12.62 -3.11
N THR A 3 11.12 12.72 -3.33
CA THR A 3 10.27 11.56 -3.60
C THR A 3 10.52 10.92 -4.96
N ASP A 4 10.91 11.63 -6.01
CA ASP A 4 11.22 11.00 -7.31
C ASP A 4 12.43 10.05 -7.21
N PHE A 5 13.43 10.44 -6.40
CA PHE A 5 14.60 9.60 -6.11
C PHE A 5 14.25 8.41 -5.20
N TYR A 6 13.38 8.64 -4.20
CA TYR A 6 12.89 7.55 -3.34
C TYR A 6 11.93 6.61 -4.08
N GLU A 7 11.09 7.08 -4.99
CA GLU A 7 10.25 6.24 -5.84
C GLU A 7 11.10 5.41 -6.82
N TYR A 8 12.18 5.99 -7.35
CA TYR A 8 13.15 5.25 -8.15
C TYR A 8 13.88 4.17 -7.34
N GLY A 9 14.26 4.46 -6.09
CA GLY A 9 15.03 3.54 -5.24
C GLY A 9 14.19 2.50 -4.47
N TRP A 10 12.98 2.86 -4.05
CA TRP A 10 12.11 2.08 -3.15
C TRP A 10 10.74 1.73 -3.75
N GLY A 11 10.41 2.24 -4.94
CA GLY A 11 9.14 1.97 -5.59
C GLY A 11 7.99 2.80 -5.02
N GLN A 12 6.77 2.36 -5.29
CA GLN A 12 5.53 3.10 -4.98
C GLN A 12 4.93 2.75 -3.61
N SER A 13 5.49 1.78 -2.88
CA SER A 13 5.05 1.39 -1.54
C SER A 13 6.23 1.48 -0.58
N PHE A 14 6.22 2.43 0.35
CA PHE A 14 7.29 2.65 1.32
C PHE A 14 7.15 1.79 2.59
N HIS A 15 6.84 0.51 2.42
CA HIS A 15 6.85 -0.48 3.50
C HIS A 15 7.55 -1.76 3.06
N PHE A 16 8.08 -2.50 4.04
CA PHE A 16 8.73 -3.78 3.79
C PHE A 16 7.76 -4.95 4.00
N ALA A 17 8.01 -6.03 3.28
CA ALA A 17 7.36 -7.31 3.47
C ALA A 17 8.40 -8.42 3.59
N ASN A 18 8.12 -9.45 4.39
CA ASN A 18 8.93 -10.66 4.37
C ASN A 18 8.88 -11.27 2.96
N ARG A 19 10.03 -11.62 2.38
CA ARG A 19 10.16 -12.13 1.01
C ARG A 19 10.40 -13.64 1.03
N PHE A 20 9.59 -14.39 0.28
CA PHE A 20 9.81 -15.82 0.10
C PHE A 20 10.86 -16.10 -0.99
N HIS A 21 11.37 -17.34 -1.03
CA HIS A 21 12.51 -17.74 -1.87
C HIS A 21 12.35 -17.35 -3.34
N ASP A 22 11.12 -17.43 -3.87
CA ASP A 22 10.80 -17.19 -5.28
C ASP A 22 10.05 -15.87 -5.53
N GLU A 23 10.07 -14.94 -4.57
CA GLU A 23 9.41 -13.64 -4.72
C GLU A 23 10.41 -12.52 -5.01
N THR A 24 10.06 -11.65 -5.95
CA THR A 24 10.66 -10.32 -6.06
C THR A 24 10.24 -9.43 -4.87
N LEU A 25 10.95 -8.33 -4.65
CA LEU A 25 10.56 -7.33 -3.64
C LEU A 25 9.13 -6.83 -3.89
N ALA A 26 8.81 -6.50 -5.15
CA ALA A 26 7.49 -6.01 -5.53
C ALA A 26 6.39 -7.06 -5.27
N GLU A 27 6.63 -8.34 -5.58
CA GLU A 27 5.66 -9.41 -5.29
C GLU A 27 5.46 -9.61 -3.79
N SER A 28 6.54 -9.52 -2.99
CA SER A 28 6.43 -9.66 -1.53
C SER A 28 5.57 -8.56 -0.90
N ILE A 29 5.72 -7.30 -1.36
CA ILE A 29 4.92 -6.15 -0.95
C ILE A 29 3.45 -6.36 -1.34
N GLN A 30 3.21 -6.71 -2.60
CA GLN A 30 1.85 -6.97 -3.11
C GLN A 30 1.15 -8.10 -2.34
N ARG A 31 1.85 -9.20 -2.04
CA ARG A 31 1.27 -10.28 -1.22
C ARG A 31 0.92 -9.77 0.18
N HIS A 32 1.79 -8.96 0.79
CA HIS A 32 1.56 -8.43 2.12
C HIS A 32 0.33 -7.52 2.18
N GLU A 33 0.18 -6.61 1.22
CA GLU A 33 -1.00 -5.75 1.08
C GLU A 33 -2.30 -6.58 0.90
N SER A 34 -2.25 -7.64 0.08
CA SER A 34 -3.40 -8.54 -0.10
C SER A 34 -3.73 -9.30 1.18
N TYR A 35 -2.72 -9.71 1.94
CA TYR A 35 -2.90 -10.34 3.24
C TYR A 35 -3.53 -9.39 4.27
N LEU A 36 -3.10 -8.12 4.29
CA LEU A 36 -3.67 -7.09 5.15
C LEU A 36 -5.15 -6.85 4.83
N ALA A 37 -5.49 -6.69 3.55
CA ALA A 37 -6.88 -6.55 3.11
C ALA A 37 -7.76 -7.73 3.54
N LEU A 38 -7.24 -8.97 3.40
CA LEU A 38 -7.94 -10.18 3.83
C LEU A 38 -8.09 -10.24 5.36
N LYS A 39 -7.05 -9.91 6.11
CA LYS A 39 -7.07 -9.93 7.58
C LYS A 39 -8.00 -8.89 8.18
N MET A 40 -8.11 -7.73 7.54
CA MET A 40 -9.10 -6.71 7.87
C MET A 40 -10.52 -7.06 7.39
N ASN A 41 -10.66 -8.13 6.59
CA ASN A 41 -11.93 -8.59 6.02
C ASN A 41 -12.67 -7.46 5.28
N LEU A 42 -11.91 -6.66 4.54
CA LEU A 42 -12.42 -5.51 3.80
C LEU A 42 -13.36 -5.96 2.68
N LYS A 43 -14.47 -5.23 2.53
CA LYS A 43 -15.50 -5.51 1.53
C LYS A 43 -15.87 -4.25 0.76
N ALA A 44 -16.42 -4.45 -0.44
CA ALA A 44 -16.92 -3.36 -1.25
C ALA A 44 -17.93 -2.51 -0.46
N GLY A 45 -17.70 -1.19 -0.44
CA GLY A 45 -18.51 -0.24 0.31
C GLY A 45 -18.03 0.07 1.73
N ASP A 46 -17.06 -0.68 2.29
CA ASP A 46 -16.45 -0.28 3.56
C ASP A 46 -15.67 1.03 3.38
N LYS A 47 -15.68 1.85 4.43
CA LYS A 47 -14.89 3.08 4.52
C LYS A 47 -13.66 2.81 5.38
N VAL A 48 -12.49 3.01 4.79
CA VAL A 48 -11.19 2.78 5.43
C VAL A 48 -10.49 4.11 5.58
N LEU A 49 -9.96 4.37 6.76
CA LEU A 49 -9.10 5.52 7.03
C LEU A 49 -7.66 5.00 7.11
N ASP A 50 -6.78 5.53 6.27
CA ASP A 50 -5.35 5.32 6.41
C ASP A 50 -4.67 6.55 7.01
N LEU A 51 -3.81 6.29 7.97
CA LEU A 51 -3.05 7.30 8.70
C LEU A 51 -1.58 7.07 8.36
N ASP A 52 -0.96 8.04 7.68
CA ASP A 52 0.43 7.98 7.19
C ASP A 52 0.63 7.08 5.95
N CYS A 53 -0.15 7.39 4.91
CA CYS A 53 -0.18 6.77 3.58
C CYS A 53 1.13 6.92 2.74
N ASP A 54 2.04 7.79 3.16
CA ASP A 54 3.19 8.26 2.36
C ASP A 54 2.76 8.63 0.91
N VAL A 55 3.21 7.88 -0.10
CA VAL A 55 2.92 8.07 -1.54
C VAL A 55 1.70 7.28 -2.05
N GLY A 56 1.01 6.56 -1.16
CA GLY A 56 -0.31 5.96 -1.44
C GLY A 56 -0.32 4.77 -2.41
N GLY A 57 0.80 4.14 -2.73
CA GLY A 57 0.81 2.95 -3.60
C GLY A 57 0.07 1.76 -2.99
N SER A 58 0.30 1.49 -1.70
CA SER A 58 -0.34 0.38 -0.97
C SER A 58 -1.86 0.47 -0.98
N LEU A 59 -2.39 1.69 -0.81
CA LEU A 59 -3.82 1.95 -0.67
C LEU A 59 -4.56 1.89 -1.98
N ARG A 60 -3.96 2.42 -3.05
CA ARG A 60 -4.51 2.28 -4.40
C ARG A 60 -4.72 0.81 -4.75
N ARG A 61 -3.79 -0.05 -4.34
CA ARG A 61 -3.91 -1.49 -4.56
C ARG A 61 -4.96 -2.13 -3.65
N ILE A 62 -5.00 -1.81 -2.36
CA ILE A 62 -6.03 -2.34 -1.44
C ILE A 62 -7.42 -1.93 -1.91
N ALA A 63 -7.65 -0.65 -2.21
CA ALA A 63 -8.93 -0.15 -2.72
C ALA A 63 -9.35 -0.85 -4.03
N HIS A 64 -8.39 -1.07 -4.94
CA HIS A 64 -8.64 -1.79 -6.19
C HIS A 64 -9.02 -3.26 -5.95
N LEU A 65 -8.38 -3.93 -4.99
CA LEU A 65 -8.63 -5.33 -4.66
C LEU A 65 -9.98 -5.56 -3.94
N THR A 66 -10.37 -4.64 -3.07
CA THR A 66 -11.50 -4.83 -2.15
C THR A 66 -12.76 -4.07 -2.56
N GLY A 67 -12.63 -3.03 -3.39
CA GLY A 67 -13.71 -2.09 -3.68
C GLY A 67 -14.05 -1.15 -2.52
N THR A 68 -13.15 -0.99 -1.54
CA THR A 68 -13.36 -0.07 -0.41
C THR A 68 -13.15 1.38 -0.81
N HIS A 69 -13.84 2.28 -0.10
CA HIS A 69 -13.54 3.70 -0.15
C HIS A 69 -12.47 4.03 0.88
N VAL A 70 -11.29 4.45 0.41
CA VAL A 70 -10.16 4.79 1.28
C VAL A 70 -10.06 6.31 1.39
N THR A 71 -9.91 6.81 2.61
CA THR A 71 -9.57 8.20 2.92
C THR A 71 -8.18 8.24 3.51
N ASP A 72 -7.31 9.04 2.93
CA ASP A 72 -5.91 9.14 3.32
C ASP A 72 -5.67 10.43 4.08
N ILE A 73 -4.96 10.35 5.21
CA ILE A 73 -4.44 11.50 5.93
C ILE A 73 -2.92 11.40 5.98
N THR A 74 -2.26 12.42 5.46
CA THR A 74 -0.80 12.57 5.50
C THR A 74 -0.44 13.95 6.03
N ILE A 75 0.65 14.05 6.78
CA ILE A 75 1.22 15.32 7.26
C ILE A 75 2.19 15.96 6.25
N SER A 76 2.42 15.27 5.12
CA SER A 76 3.31 15.69 4.06
C SER A 76 2.49 16.23 2.89
N ASP A 77 2.70 17.50 2.53
CA ASP A 77 2.03 18.18 1.40
C ASP A 77 2.55 17.73 0.02
N TYR A 78 3.32 16.65 -0.04
CA TYR A 78 4.14 16.29 -1.20
C TYR A 78 3.32 15.98 -2.46
#